data_AF-A0A6I7NAT8-F1
#
_entry.id   AF-A0A6I7NAT8-F1
#
_cell.length_a   1.000
_cell.length_b   1.000
_cell.length_c   1.000
_cell.angle_alpha   90.00
_cell.angle_beta   90.00
_cell.angle_gamma   90.00
#
_symmetry.space_group_name_H-M   'P 1'
#
loop_
_entity.id
_entity.type
_entity.pdbx_description
1 polymer ?
#
loop_
_entity_poly.entity_id
_entity_poly.type
_entity_poly.pdbx_seq_one_letter_code
_entity_poly.pdbx_strand_id
1 'polypeptide(L)' 'MRLEYELIEDGFDDTTHIRTMTEQAVMPGKGWLIRTTLYTPHHITASVVFVPATGGAGDGLFEPISP' A
#
# COMPACT_ATOMS: atom_id res chain seq x y z
N MET A 1 18.29 -2.01 1.98
CA MET A 1 17.46 -1.46 0.89
C MET A 1 16.17 -0.95 1.51
N ARG A 2 15.91 0.36 1.43
CA ARG A 2 14.65 0.96 1.92
C ARG A 2 13.73 1.05 0.73
N LEU A 3 12.56 0.41 0.82
CA LEU A 3 11.52 0.53 -0.21
C LEU A 3 10.76 1.84 -0.01
N GLU A 4 10.54 2.57 -1.09
CA GLU A 4 9.69 3.76 -1.10
C GLU A 4 8.25 3.29 -1.31
N TYR A 5 7.38 3.69 -0.38
CA TYR A 5 5.97 3.37 -0.43
C TYR A 5 5.21 4.61 -0.89
N GLU A 6 4.39 4.43 -1.91
CA GLU A 6 3.49 5.44 -2.44
C GLU A 6 2.07 5.13 -1.96
N LEU A 7 1.36 6.14 -1.49
CA LEU A 7 -0.03 6.01 -1.08
C LEU A 7 -0.92 5.84 -2.32
N ILE A 8 -1.78 4.83 -2.34
CA ILE A 8 -2.70 4.55 -3.47
C ILE A 8 -4.17 4.61 -3.06
N GLU A 9 -4.47 4.41 -1.77
CA GLU A 9 -5.81 4.56 -1.21
C GLU A 9 -5.73 5.05 0.24
N ASP A 10 -6.63 5.95 0.62
CA ASP A 10 -6.79 6.41 1.99
C ASP A 10 -8.26 6.67 2.28
N GLY A 11 -8.87 5.79 3.06
CA GLY A 11 -10.26 5.87 3.46
C GLY A 11 -10.37 6.09 4.96
N PHE A 12 -11.08 7.15 5.37
CA PHE A 12 -11.46 7.38 6.75
C PHE A 12 -12.97 7.27 6.90
N ASP A 13 -13.44 6.49 7.88
CA ASP A 13 -14.85 6.35 8.24
C ASP A 13 -15.14 7.17 9.51
N ASP A 14 -15.92 8.25 9.36
CA ASP A 14 -16.24 9.18 10.45
C ASP A 14 -17.13 8.55 11.55
N THR A 15 -17.88 7.50 11.25
CA THR A 15 -18.78 6.86 12.24
C THR A 15 -17.97 5.97 13.18
N THR A 16 -17.07 5.16 12.61
CA THR A 16 -16.27 4.18 13.34
C THR A 16 -14.91 4.70 13.75
N HIS A 17 -14.48 5.84 13.19
CA HIS A 17 -13.14 6.42 13.34
C HIS A 17 -12.02 5.45 12.90
N ILE A 18 -12.34 4.58 11.93
CA ILE A 18 -11.39 3.63 11.35
C ILE A 18 -10.79 4.26 10.09
N ARG A 19 -9.46 4.16 9.94
CA ARG A 19 -8.76 4.55 8.71
C ARG A 19 -8.16 3.33 8.05
N THR A 20 -8.32 3.21 6.74
CA THR A 20 -7.64 2.21 5.90
C THR A 20 -6.72 2.94 4.96
N MET A 21 -5.42 2.67 5.05
CA MET A 21 -4.42 3.23 4.13
C MET A 21 -3.80 2.09 3.34
N THR A 22 -3.87 2.16 2.02
CA THR A 22 -3.18 1.22 1.13
C THR A 22 -2.05 1.94 0.42
N GLU A 23 -0.88 1.34 0.49
CA GLU A 23 0.36 1.82 -0.11
C GLU A 23 0.95 0.73 -0.99
N GLN A 24 1.70 1.13 -2.02
CA GLN A 24 2.45 0.23 -2.86
C GLN A 24 3.95 0.55 -2.81
N ALA A 25 4.79 -0.45 -3.02
CA ALA A 25 6.21 -0.24 -3.28
C ALA A 25 6.66 -1.10 -4.45
N VAL A 26 7.44 -0.52 -5.36
CA VAL A 26 8.07 -1.25 -6.47
C VAL A 26 9.24 -2.07 -5.92
N MET A 27 9.28 -3.35 -6.29
CA MET A 27 10.46 -4.20 -6.11
C MET A 27 11.12 -4.42 -7.48
N PRO A 28 12.23 -3.71 -7.78
CA PRO A 28 12.85 -3.74 -9.10
C PRO A 28 13.12 -5.16 -9.58
N GLY A 29 12.60 -5.49 -10.77
CA GLY A 29 12.76 -6.80 -11.40
C GLY A 29 12.01 -7.96 -10.72
N LYS A 30 11.21 -7.72 -9.68
CA LYS A 30 10.46 -8.77 -8.95
C LYS A 30 8.95 -8.57 -9.00
N GLY A 31 8.46 -7.36 -8.81
CA GLY A 31 7.02 -7.11 -8.66
C GLY A 31 6.72 -5.91 -7.77
N TRP A 32 5.61 -5.97 -7.05
CA TRP A 32 5.15 -4.92 -6.14
C TRP A 32 4.82 -5.51 -4.77
N LEU A 33 5.00 -4.71 -3.72
CA LEU A 33 4.40 -4.96 -2.41
C LEU A 33 3.22 -4.03 -2.24
N ILE A 34 2.06 -4.59 -1.91
CA ILE A 34 0.87 -3.83 -1.53
C ILE A 34 0.71 -3.99 -0.02
N ARG A 35 0.77 -2.88 0.72
CA ARG A 35 0.54 -2.83 2.16
C ARG A 35 -0.78 -2.13 2.42
N THR A 36 -1.71 -2.82 3.08
CA THR A 36 -2.92 -2.19 3.62
C THR A 36 -2.82 -2.14 5.13
N THR A 37 -2.85 -0.94 5.69
CA THR A 37 -2.83 -0.68 7.12
C THR A 37 -4.22 -0.25 7.56
N LEU A 38 -4.78 -0.99 8.52
CA LEU A 38 -6.04 -0.67 9.18
C LEU A 38 -5.73 -0.05 10.55
N TYR A 39 -6.03 1.23 10.69
CA TYR A 39 -5.98 1.97 11.94
C TYR A 39 -7.36 1.94 12.58
N THR A 40 -7.46 1.26 13.72
CA THR A 40 -8.67 1.28 14.55
C THR A 40 -8.38 2.05 15.84
N PRO A 41 -9.41 2.47 16.60
CA PRO A 41 -9.21 3.13 17.89
C PRO A 41 -8.40 2.33 18.92
N HIS A 42 -8.29 1.01 18.75
CA HIS A 42 -7.68 0.11 19.74
C HIS A 42 -6.40 -0.55 19.25
N HIS A 43 -6.26 -0.79 17.94
CA HIS A 43 -5.14 -1.52 17.35
C HIS A 43 -4.81 -0.99 15.96
N ILE A 44 -3.55 -1.16 15.57
CA ILE A 44 -3.09 -0.97 14.19
C ILE A 44 -2.68 -2.35 13.68
N THR A 45 -3.22 -2.74 12.53
CA THR A 45 -2.82 -3.98 11.85
C THR A 45 -2.46 -3.68 10.40
N ALA A 46 -1.53 -4.45 9.85
CA ALA A 46 -1.11 -4.33 8.47
C ALA A 46 -1.08 -5.70 7.80
N SER A 47 -1.59 -5.76 6.58
CA SER A 47 -1.42 -6.88 5.68
C SER A 47 -0.51 -6.46 4.54
N VAL A 48 0.43 -7.32 4.16
CA VAL A 48 1.34 -7.07 3.03
C VAL A 48 1.24 -8.23 2.06
N VAL A 49 0.95 -7.92 0.79
CA VAL A 49 0.83 -8.88 -0.29
C VAL A 49 1.89 -8.57 -1.34
N PHE A 50 2.59 -9.60 -1.79
CA PHE A 50 3.51 -9.50 -2.93
C PHE A 50 2.79 -9.86 -4.23
N VAL A 51 2.87 -8.98 -5.22
CA VAL A 51 2.34 -9.17 -6.56
C VAL A 51 3.51 -9.35 -7.53
N PRO A 52 3.73 -10.54 -8.12
CA PRO A 52 4.84 -10.75 -9.04
C PRO A 52 4.61 -10.05 -10.40
N ALA A 53 5.68 -9.51 -10.99
CA ALA A 53 5.63 -8.96 -12.35
C ALA A 53 6.02 -10.01 -13.40
N THR A 54 5.18 -10.21 -14.43
CA THR A 54 5.54 -10.98 -15.62
C THR A 54 6.30 -10.09 -16.60
N GLY A 55 7.63 -10.03 -16.48
CA GLY A 55 8.49 -9.20 -17.34
C GLY A 55 9.27 -8.09 -16.63
N GLY A 56 9.22 -8.05 -15.29
CA GLY A 56 9.87 -7.03 -14.47
C GLY A 56 8.93 -5.89 -14.12
N ALA A 57 9.05 -5.38 -12.89
CA ALA A 57 8.31 -4.20 -12.47
C ALA A 57 9.10 -2.95 -12.90
N GLY A 58 8.46 -2.11 -13.73
CA GLY A 58 8.95 -0.78 -14.09
C GLY A 58 8.44 0.25 -13.09
N ASP A 59 7.26 0.80 -13.36
CA ASP A 59 6.60 1.79 -12.50
C ASP A 59 5.67 1.15 -11.45
N GLY A 60 5.00 1.99 -10.66
CA GLY A 60 3.94 1.58 -9.73
C GLY A 60 2.82 0.77 -10.39
N LEU A 61 2.19 -0.13 -9.64
CA LEU A 61 1.09 -0.98 -10.16
C LEU A 61 -0.21 -0.17 -10.30
N PHE A 62 -0.43 0.74 -9.37
CA PHE A 62 -1.53 1.69 -9.33
C PHE A 62 -0.99 3.11 -9.40
N GLU A 63 -1.82 4.04 -9.88
CA GLU A 63 -1.50 5.46 -9.79
C GLU A 63 -1.52 5.89 -8.32
N PRO A 64 -0.47 6.56 -7.82
CA PRO A 64 -0.45 7.05 -6.46
C PRO A 64 -1.42 8.22 -6.30
N ILE A 65 -2.15 8.23 -5.18
CA ILE A 65 -2.87 9.43 -4.75
C ILE A 65 -1.81 10.36 -4.17
N SER A 66 -1.39 11.34 -4.97
CA SER A 66 -0.45 12.37 -4.55
C SER A 66 -0.88 12.96 -3.19
N PRO A 67 0.07 13.33 -2.31
CA PRO A 67 -0.23 14.26 -1.23
C PRO A 67 -0.68 15.63 -1.76
#